data_AF-A0A7W2IYB0-F1
#
_entry.id   AF-A0A7W2IYB0-F1
#
_cell.length_a   1.000
_cell.length_b   1.000
_cell.length_c   1.000
_cell.angle_alpha   90.00
_cell.angle_beta   90.00
_cell.angle_gamma   90.00
#
_symmetry.space_group_name_H-M   'P 1'
#
loop_
_entity.id
_entity.type
_entity.pdbx_description
1 polymer ?
#
loop_
_entity_poly.entity_id
_entity_poly.type
_entity_poly.pdbx_seq_one_letter_code
_entity_poly.pdbx_strand_id
1 'polypeptide(L)'
;MFKASLGTSIKVTTIIIVVLLVSIILLLFFLFIISLLSNKFENKDVMMPILAFGIFGVLLYTFNQRIKGYNVSTEGIKVIKRKGSDFIKKETIVELKPITYKDIRFSIRTFGIGGVFSMSGSFTNNKFGDMTWYITRKDSLLMIITQKEKFVISPDAPQDFIKEVEKLLNENPA
;
A
#
# COMPACT_ATOMS: atom_id res chain seq x y z
N MET A 1 -4.03 17.31 -7.07
CA MET A 1 -3.66 15.93 -6.66
C MET A 1 -2.15 15.76 -6.69
N PHE A 2 -1.57 15.39 -5.55
CA PHE A 2 -0.17 15.02 -5.40
C PHE A 2 0.01 13.54 -5.78
N LYS A 3 0.98 13.25 -6.65
CA LYS A 3 1.24 11.87 -7.11
C LYS A 3 1.95 11.05 -6.03
N ALA A 4 1.71 9.74 -6.05
CA ALA A 4 2.39 8.75 -5.22
C ALA A 4 3.08 7.72 -6.14
N SER A 5 4.22 8.10 -6.72
CA SER A 5 4.95 7.24 -7.64
C SER A 5 5.73 6.16 -6.89
N LEU A 6 5.84 4.97 -7.49
CA LEU A 6 6.61 3.90 -6.88
C LEU A 6 8.10 4.25 -6.89
N GLY A 7 8.70 4.32 -5.71
CA GLY A 7 10.15 4.41 -5.55
C GLY A 7 10.84 3.13 -6.02
N THR A 8 12.14 3.23 -6.35
CA THR A 8 12.91 2.13 -6.94
C THR A 8 12.85 0.85 -6.11
N SER A 9 13.03 0.95 -4.79
CA SER A 9 12.95 -0.22 -3.90
C SER A 9 11.61 -0.94 -4.00
N ILE A 10 10.48 -0.22 -3.99
CA ILE A 10 9.14 -0.82 -4.06
C ILE A 10 8.88 -1.36 -5.48
N LYS A 11 9.35 -0.69 -6.53
CA LYS A 11 9.27 -1.21 -7.91
C LYS A 11 9.99 -2.55 -8.06
N VAL A 12 11.23 -2.64 -7.59
CA VAL A 12 12.04 -3.87 -7.67
C VAL A 12 11.38 -4.99 -6.87
N THR A 13 10.98 -4.75 -5.62
CA THR A 13 10.24 -5.73 -4.81
C THR A 13 8.96 -6.20 -5.49
N THR A 14 8.19 -5.26 -6.08
CA THR A 14 6.98 -5.59 -6.81
C THR A 14 7.27 -6.49 -8.01
N ILE A 15 8.26 -6.15 -8.84
CA ILE A 15 8.62 -6.93 -10.03
C ILE A 15 9.03 -8.35 -9.62
N ILE A 16 9.94 -8.49 -8.65
CA ILE A 16 10.44 -9.79 -8.20
C ILE A 16 9.28 -10.67 -7.70
N ILE A 17 8.43 -10.14 -6.81
CA ILE A 17 7.32 -10.91 -6.24
C ILE A 17 6.27 -11.25 -7.31
N VAL A 18 5.93 -10.31 -8.18
CA VAL A 18 4.95 -10.56 -9.25
C VAL A 18 5.47 -11.62 -10.22
N VAL A 19 6.72 -11.54 -10.67
CA VAL A 19 7.33 -12.54 -11.55
C VAL A 19 7.35 -13.92 -10.89
N LEU A 20 7.75 -13.99 -9.62
CA LEU A 20 7.73 -15.24 -8.85
C LEU A 20 6.33 -15.84 -8.77
N LEU A 21 5.33 -15.06 -8.35
CA LEU A 21 3.96 -15.55 -8.17
C LEU A 21 3.30 -15.92 -9.51
N VAL A 22 3.56 -15.16 -10.58
CA VAL A 22 3.09 -15.51 -11.92
C VAL A 22 3.74 -16.81 -12.40
N SER A 23 5.04 -17.00 -12.16
CA SER A 23 5.73 -18.25 -12.51
C SER A 23 5.15 -19.45 -11.77
N ILE A 24 4.81 -19.30 -10.48
CA ILE A 24 4.12 -20.34 -9.70
C ILE A 24 2.73 -20.63 -10.28
N ILE A 25 1.96 -19.60 -10.62
CA ILE A 25 0.64 -19.77 -11.26
C ILE A 25 0.78 -20.57 -12.56
N LEU A 26 1.72 -20.20 -13.43
CA LEU A 26 1.96 -20.88 -14.70
C LEU A 26 2.39 -22.34 -14.49
N LEU A 27 3.25 -22.60 -13.50
CA LEU A 27 3.68 -23.95 -13.15
C LEU A 27 2.49 -24.80 -12.66
N LEU A 28 1.64 -24.26 -11.78
CA LEU A 28 0.45 -24.97 -11.29
C LEU A 28 -0.51 -25.32 -12.43
N PHE A 29 -0.75 -24.39 -13.36
CA PHE A 29 -1.56 -24.68 -14.54
C PHE A 29 -0.90 -25.70 -15.47
N PHE A 30 0.41 -25.61 -15.68
CA PHE A 30 1.14 -26.58 -16.49
C PHE A 30 1.03 -28.00 -15.92
N LEU A 31 1.26 -28.18 -14.62
CA LEU A 31 1.11 -29.48 -13.93
C LEU A 31 -0.34 -29.99 -13.99
N PHE A 32 -1.32 -29.10 -13.84
CA PHE A 32 -2.73 -29.46 -13.96
C PHE A 32 -3.08 -29.97 -15.37
N ILE A 33 -2.58 -29.32 -16.43
CA ILE A 33 -2.78 -29.77 -17.81
C ILE A 33 -2.12 -31.13 -18.06
N ILE A 34 -0.92 -31.36 -17.55
CA ILE A 34 -0.24 -32.66 -17.66
C ILE A 34 -1.05 -33.76 -16.96
N SER A 35 -1.64 -33.47 -15.79
CA SER A 35 -2.51 -34.45 -15.14
C SER A 35 -3.79 -34.72 -15.94
N LEU A 36 -4.41 -33.69 -16.52
CA LEU A 36 -5.61 -33.84 -17.34
C LEU A 36 -5.39 -34.71 -18.59
N LEU A 37 -4.20 -34.63 -19.18
CA LEU A 37 -3.79 -35.43 -20.33
C LEU A 37 -3.31 -36.85 -19.95
N SER A 38 -3.11 -37.10 -18.65
CA SER A 38 -2.72 -38.40 -18.12
C SER A 38 -3.95 -39.28 -17.88
N ASN A 39 -3.82 -40.59 -18.12
CA ASN A 39 -4.87 -41.57 -17.75
C ASN A 39 -5.03 -41.77 -16.23
N LYS A 40 -4.35 -40.97 -15.40
CA LYS A 40 -4.30 -41.07 -13.94
C LYS A 40 -4.77 -39.79 -13.24
N PHE A 41 -5.69 -39.04 -13.84
CA PHE A 41 -6.25 -37.87 -13.19
C PHE A 41 -6.91 -38.24 -11.86
N GLU A 42 -6.46 -37.60 -10.77
CA GLU A 42 -6.97 -37.83 -9.42
C GLU A 42 -7.71 -36.59 -8.92
N ASN A 43 -8.69 -36.78 -8.00
CA ASN A 43 -9.46 -35.68 -7.41
C ASN A 43 -8.59 -34.56 -6.80
N LYS A 44 -7.40 -34.91 -6.30
CA LYS A 44 -6.44 -33.95 -5.71
C LYS A 44 -5.87 -32.96 -6.72
N ASP A 45 -5.87 -33.29 -8.01
CA ASP A 45 -5.29 -32.44 -9.05
C ASP A 45 -6.10 -31.14 -9.24
N VAL A 46 -7.39 -31.15 -8.88
CA VAL A 46 -8.26 -29.97 -8.85
C VAL A 46 -7.75 -28.91 -7.85
N MET A 47 -6.92 -29.28 -6.87
CA MET A 47 -6.33 -28.31 -5.93
C MET A 47 -5.37 -27.34 -6.63
N MET A 48 -4.69 -27.76 -7.70
CA MET A 48 -3.72 -26.92 -8.41
C MET A 48 -4.34 -25.64 -8.99
N PRO A 49 -5.42 -25.69 -9.81
CA PRO A 49 -6.07 -24.48 -10.30
C PRO A 49 -6.71 -23.66 -9.18
N ILE A 50 -7.24 -24.29 -8.11
CA ILE A 50 -7.78 -23.56 -6.95
C ILE A 50 -6.70 -22.70 -6.30
N LEU A 51 -5.51 -23.27 -6.05
CA LEU A 51 -4.38 -22.53 -5.50
C LEU A 51 -3.91 -21.43 -6.45
N ALA A 52 -3.83 -21.71 -7.76
CA ALA A 52 -3.44 -20.72 -8.76
C ALA A 52 -4.40 -19.51 -8.78
N PHE A 53 -5.71 -19.75 -8.78
CA PHE A 53 -6.72 -18.69 -8.69
C PHE A 53 -6.67 -17.95 -7.34
N GLY A 54 -6.38 -18.64 -6.24
CA GLY A 54 -6.17 -18.00 -4.94
C GLY A 54 -5.01 -17.00 -4.96
N ILE A 55 -3.84 -17.40 -5.48
CA ILE A 55 -2.68 -16.52 -5.62
C ILE A 55 -3.00 -15.34 -6.56
N PHE A 56 -3.66 -15.61 -7.69
CA PHE A 56 -4.09 -14.57 -8.61
C PHE A 56 -5.05 -13.57 -7.97
N GLY A 57 -6.00 -14.05 -7.16
CA GLY A 57 -6.92 -13.22 -6.39
C GLY A 57 -6.20 -12.28 -5.42
N VAL A 58 -5.17 -12.77 -4.72
CA VAL A 58 -4.32 -11.94 -3.84
C VAL A 58 -3.57 -10.87 -4.64
N LEU A 59 -3.00 -11.22 -5.79
CA LEU A 59 -2.34 -10.24 -6.68
C LEU A 59 -3.31 -9.16 -7.15
N LEU A 60 -4.52 -9.54 -7.59
CA LEU A 60 -5.55 -8.58 -7.99
C LEU A 60 -5.98 -7.68 -6.84
N TYR A 61 -6.16 -8.24 -5.65
CA TYR A 61 -6.52 -7.48 -4.46
C TYR A 61 -5.44 -6.43 -4.14
N THR A 62 -4.17 -6.85 -4.06
CA THR A 62 -3.07 -5.92 -3.77
C THR A 62 -2.90 -4.84 -4.84
N PHE A 63 -3.08 -5.19 -6.11
CA PHE A 63 -3.05 -4.24 -7.22
C PHE A 63 -4.16 -3.18 -7.13
N ASN A 64 -5.36 -3.58 -6.69
CA ASN A 64 -6.50 -2.66 -6.51
C ASN A 64 -6.33 -1.72 -5.31
N GLN A 65 -5.59 -2.14 -4.29
CA GLN A 65 -5.27 -1.31 -3.13
C GLN A 65 -4.06 -0.39 -3.33
N ARG A 66 -3.40 -0.44 -4.50
CA ARG A 66 -2.25 0.42 -4.83
C ARG A 66 -2.59 1.91 -4.63
N ILE A 67 -1.75 2.60 -3.86
CA ILE A 67 -1.86 4.06 -3.69
C ILE A 67 -1.45 4.77 -5.00
N LYS A 68 -2.25 5.77 -5.40
CA LYS A 68 -2.07 6.54 -6.65
C LYS A 68 -1.70 8.00 -6.39
N GLY A 69 -2.14 8.54 -5.27
CA GLY A 69 -1.87 9.92 -4.91
C GLY A 69 -2.68 10.37 -3.71
N TYR A 70 -2.59 11.67 -3.46
CA TYR A 70 -3.25 12.34 -2.36
C TYR A 70 -3.92 13.61 -2.89
N ASN A 71 -5.12 13.91 -2.41
CA ASN A 71 -5.77 15.18 -2.69
C ASN A 71 -6.00 15.93 -1.38
N VAL A 72 -5.55 17.17 -1.33
CA VAL A 72 -5.83 18.08 -0.21
C VAL A 72 -7.06 18.89 -0.63
N SER A 73 -8.06 18.95 0.23
CA SER A 73 -9.30 19.72 0.06
C SER A 73 -9.64 20.42 1.37
N THR A 74 -10.59 21.36 1.35
CA THR A 74 -11.04 22.11 2.54
C THR A 74 -11.49 21.22 3.70
N GLU A 75 -12.03 20.03 3.41
CA GLU A 75 -12.48 19.06 4.41
C GLU A 75 -11.32 18.20 5.01
N GLY A 76 -10.15 18.14 4.37
CA GLY A 76 -9.08 17.22 4.78
C GLY A 76 -8.25 16.64 3.64
N ILE A 77 -7.64 15.48 3.90
CA ILE A 77 -6.72 14.79 3.00
C ILE A 77 -7.32 13.48 2.53
N LYS A 78 -7.53 13.34 1.22
CA LYS A 78 -8.01 12.11 0.59
C LYS A 78 -6.83 11.30 0.05
N VAL A 79 -6.67 10.07 0.54
CA VAL A 79 -5.71 9.09 0.02
C VAL A 79 -6.38 8.33 -1.12
N ILE A 80 -5.89 8.52 -2.35
CA ILE A 80 -6.45 7.92 -3.56
C ILE A 80 -5.79 6.56 -3.80
N LYS A 81 -6.61 5.51 -3.82
CA LYS A 81 -6.19 4.15 -4.20
C LYS A 81 -6.57 3.89 -5.66
N ARG A 82 -6.08 2.80 -6.26
CA ARG A 82 -6.52 2.39 -7.60
C ARG A 82 -8.03 2.12 -7.61
N LYS A 83 -8.55 1.49 -6.56
CA LYS A 83 -9.99 1.31 -6.34
C LYS A 83 -10.34 1.81 -4.93
N GLY A 84 -11.17 2.85 -4.86
CA GLY A 84 -11.57 3.48 -3.60
C GLY A 84 -10.61 4.56 -3.10
N SER A 85 -10.87 5.04 -1.88
CA SER A 85 -10.08 6.08 -1.22
C SER A 85 -10.32 6.07 0.28
N ASP A 86 -9.32 6.50 1.04
CA ASP A 86 -9.47 6.76 2.48
C ASP A 86 -9.43 8.28 2.71
N PHE A 87 -10.02 8.75 3.82
CA PHE A 87 -10.14 10.19 4.10
C PHE A 87 -9.71 10.52 5.52
N ILE A 88 -8.80 11.48 5.64
CA ILE A 88 -8.29 12.01 6.90
C ILE A 88 -8.89 13.40 7.07
N LYS A 89 -9.79 13.55 8.05
CA LYS A 89 -10.54 14.78 8.29
C LYS A 89 -9.64 15.89 8.84
N LYS A 90 -9.77 17.10 8.30
CA LYS A 90 -8.98 18.28 8.72
C LYS A 90 -9.04 18.50 10.23
N GLU A 91 -10.23 18.43 10.82
CA GLU A 91 -10.46 18.76 12.24
C GLU A 91 -9.74 17.81 13.20
N THR A 92 -9.36 16.63 12.69
CA THR A 92 -8.63 15.64 13.48
C THR A 92 -7.12 15.83 13.41
N ILE A 93 -6.59 16.54 12.40
CA ILE A 93 -5.16 16.70 12.17
C ILE A 93 -4.58 17.65 13.22
N VAL A 94 -3.58 17.16 13.95
CA VAL A 94 -2.86 17.91 15.00
C VAL A 94 -1.50 18.37 14.48
N GLU A 95 -0.81 17.53 13.73
CA GLU A 95 0.56 17.81 13.28
C GLU A 95 0.82 17.14 11.93
N LEU A 96 1.54 17.85 11.06
CA LEU A 96 2.18 17.27 9.88
C LEU A 96 3.69 17.49 10.01
N LYS A 97 4.48 16.41 9.92
CA LYS A 97 5.94 16.53 9.96
C LYS A 97 6.67 15.60 8.99
N PRO A 98 7.82 16.03 8.43
CA PRO A 98 8.69 15.12 7.71
C PRO A 98 9.29 14.09 8.67
N ILE A 99 9.40 12.84 8.19
CA ILE A 99 10.11 11.77 8.88
C ILE A 99 11.06 11.08 7.89
N THR A 100 11.98 10.28 8.41
CA THR A 100 12.88 9.47 7.59
C THR A 100 12.51 8.00 7.66
N TYR A 101 12.99 7.21 6.69
CA TYR A 101 12.77 5.76 6.73
C TYR A 101 13.37 5.13 7.99
N LYS A 102 14.45 5.70 8.56
CA LYS A 102 15.06 5.21 9.80
C LYS A 102 14.08 5.23 10.96
N ASP A 103 13.17 6.19 10.99
CA ASP A 103 12.19 6.37 12.08
C ASP A 103 11.09 5.29 12.07
N ILE A 104 10.87 4.68 10.91
CA ILE A 104 9.88 3.61 10.70
C ILE A 104 10.53 2.26 10.37
N ARG A 105 11.84 2.11 10.61
CA ARG A 105 12.50 0.80 10.55
C ARG A 105 12.00 -0.08 11.70
N PHE A 106 12.08 -1.39 11.48
CA PHE A 106 11.67 -2.41 12.43
C PHE A 106 10.20 -2.33 12.86
N SER A 107 9.35 -1.70 12.04
CA SER A 107 7.91 -1.76 12.25
C SER A 107 7.36 -3.14 11.93
N ILE A 108 6.50 -3.63 12.81
CA ILE A 108 5.75 -4.87 12.64
C ILE A 108 4.47 -4.54 11.87
N ARG A 109 4.22 -5.27 10.78
CA ARG A 109 2.97 -5.17 10.03
C ARG A 109 1.92 -6.03 10.71
N THR A 110 0.88 -5.41 11.25
CA THR A 110 -0.25 -6.12 11.86
C THR A 110 -1.32 -6.47 10.83
N PHE A 111 -1.53 -5.60 9.83
CA PHE A 111 -2.45 -5.87 8.73
C PHE A 111 -2.06 -5.13 7.44
N GLY A 112 -2.36 -5.70 6.27
CA GLY A 112 -2.24 -5.04 4.98
C GLY A 112 -1.07 -5.48 4.09
N ILE A 113 -0.67 -4.60 3.18
CA ILE A 113 0.21 -4.88 2.03
C ILE A 113 1.63 -4.38 2.34
N GLY A 114 2.61 -5.26 2.15
CA GLY A 114 4.00 -5.04 2.58
C GLY A 114 4.99 -5.03 1.43
N GLY A 115 4.80 -4.18 0.43
CA GLY A 115 5.82 -3.90 -0.60
C GLY A 115 5.48 -4.31 -2.03
N VAL A 116 4.35 -4.98 -2.26
CA VAL A 116 3.82 -5.26 -3.61
C VAL A 116 2.85 -4.12 -3.96
N PHE A 117 3.22 -3.30 -4.95
CA PHE A 117 2.52 -2.08 -5.37
C PHE A 117 2.40 -0.93 -4.34
N SER A 118 2.53 -1.19 -3.05
CA SER A 118 2.66 -0.21 -1.97
C SER A 118 3.02 -0.89 -0.64
N MET A 119 3.39 -0.11 0.36
CA MET A 119 3.41 -0.49 1.77
C MET A 119 2.23 0.22 2.44
N SER A 120 1.10 -0.49 2.57
CA SER A 120 -0.17 0.11 2.98
C SER A 120 -0.97 -0.78 3.92
N GLY A 121 -1.40 -0.25 5.06
CA GLY A 121 -2.08 -1.01 6.11
C GLY A 121 -1.66 -0.56 7.50
N SER A 122 -1.85 -1.43 8.49
CA SER A 122 -1.55 -1.16 9.90
C SER A 122 -0.16 -1.68 10.27
N PHE A 123 0.63 -0.80 10.86
CA PHE A 123 2.01 -1.03 11.27
C PHE A 123 2.22 -0.47 12.67
N THR A 124 3.10 -1.08 13.45
CA THR A 124 3.45 -0.58 14.79
C THR A 124 4.95 -0.64 15.01
N ASN A 125 5.52 0.31 15.74
CA ASN A 125 6.91 0.24 16.20
C ASN A 125 7.11 0.93 17.55
N ASN A 126 8.27 0.71 18.15
CA ASN A 126 8.59 1.28 19.47
C ASN A 126 8.68 2.82 19.48
N LYS A 127 8.94 3.46 18.33
CA LYS A 127 9.13 4.91 18.25
C LYS A 127 7.82 5.69 18.16
N PHE A 128 6.88 5.19 17.36
CA PHE A 128 5.63 5.88 17.03
C PHE A 128 4.38 5.12 17.47
N GLY A 129 4.50 3.89 17.95
CA GLY A 129 3.36 3.03 18.24
C GLY A 129 2.60 2.69 16.96
N ASP A 130 1.28 2.57 17.08
CA ASP A 130 0.41 2.21 15.98
C ASP A 130 0.31 3.32 14.93
N MET A 131 0.38 2.91 13.67
CA MET A 131 0.38 3.77 12.50
C MET A 131 -0.36 3.08 11.34
N THR A 132 -1.00 3.89 10.51
CA THR A 132 -1.54 3.48 9.22
C THR A 132 -0.65 4.00 8.11
N TRP A 133 -0.11 3.09 7.29
CA TRP A 133 0.79 3.45 6.21
C TRP A 133 0.05 3.53 4.87
N TYR A 134 0.47 4.48 4.05
CA TYR A 134 0.12 4.62 2.64
C TYR A 134 1.37 5.01 1.86
N ILE A 135 2.39 4.14 1.89
CA ILE A 135 3.73 4.43 1.41
C ILE A 135 3.96 3.80 0.04
N THR A 136 4.51 4.57 -0.91
CA THR A 136 4.91 4.14 -2.26
C THR A 136 6.40 4.36 -2.51
N ARG A 137 7.09 5.09 -1.63
CA ARG A 137 8.54 5.34 -1.65
C ARG A 137 9.08 5.62 -0.24
N LYS A 138 10.35 5.33 0.01
CA LYS A 138 10.97 5.38 1.37
C LYS A 138 11.79 6.65 1.62
N ASP A 139 12.07 7.42 0.58
CA ASP A 139 12.94 8.60 0.55
C ASP A 139 12.19 9.93 0.72
N SER A 140 10.86 9.90 0.67
CA SER A 140 9.98 11.06 0.88
C SER A 140 8.83 10.61 1.77
N LEU A 141 8.95 10.81 3.09
CA LEU A 141 7.96 10.36 4.06
C LEU A 141 7.46 11.53 4.91
N LEU A 142 6.15 11.60 5.06
CA LEU A 142 5.48 12.53 5.97
C LEU A 142 4.64 11.75 6.95
N MET A 143 4.62 12.19 8.21
CA MET A 143 3.71 11.72 9.24
C MET A 143 2.61 12.75 9.45
N ILE A 144 1.36 12.32 9.32
CA ILE A 144 0.19 13.05 9.75
C ILE A 144 -0.22 12.48 11.11
N ILE A 145 -0.20 13.29 12.15
CA ILE A 145 -0.70 12.92 13.47
C ILE A 145 -2.09 13.51 13.63
N THR A 146 -3.06 12.65 13.91
CA THR A 146 -4.39 13.07 14.31
C THR A 146 -4.59 12.90 15.81
N GLN A 147 -5.73 13.34 16.32
CA GLN A 147 -6.11 13.15 17.73
C GLN A 147 -6.11 11.67 18.18
N LYS A 148 -6.27 10.71 17.25
CA LYS A 148 -6.40 9.28 17.57
C LYS A 148 -5.41 8.38 16.83
N GLU A 149 -4.97 8.78 15.65
CA GLU A 149 -4.25 7.91 14.72
C GLU A 149 -3.04 8.61 14.13
N LYS A 150 -2.08 7.83 13.66
CA LYS A 150 -0.91 8.33 12.95
C LYS A 150 -0.90 7.74 11.55
N PHE A 151 -0.78 8.59 10.54
CA PHE A 151 -0.68 8.17 9.15
C PHE A 151 0.70 8.45 8.62
N VAL A 152 1.26 7.53 7.85
CA VAL A 152 2.51 7.74 7.13
C VAL A 152 2.24 7.71 5.64
N ILE A 153 2.55 8.81 4.97
CA ILE A 153 2.33 8.98 3.53
C ILE A 153 3.65 9.31 2.82
N SER A 154 3.68 9.19 1.49
CA SER A 154 4.88 9.43 0.71
C SER A 154 4.59 10.16 -0.62
N PRO A 155 4.09 11.41 -0.59
CA PRO A 155 3.87 12.18 -1.80
C PRO A 155 5.17 12.43 -2.57
N ASP A 156 5.08 12.53 -3.90
CA ASP A 156 6.23 12.79 -4.77
C ASP A 156 6.85 14.17 -4.54
N ALA A 157 6.02 15.16 -4.18
CA ALA A 157 6.42 16.53 -3.86
C ALA A 157 6.07 16.84 -2.39
N PRO A 158 6.91 16.40 -1.41
CA PRO A 158 6.58 16.51 0.01
C PRO A 158 6.50 17.95 0.50
N GLN A 159 7.35 18.85 0.00
CA GLN A 159 7.38 20.25 0.44
C GLN A 159 6.13 21.01 -0.03
N ASP A 160 5.71 20.81 -1.28
CA ASP A 160 4.49 21.41 -1.80
C ASP A 160 3.24 20.82 -1.12
N PHE A 161 3.27 19.52 -0.78
CA PHE A 161 2.22 18.89 0.00
C PHE A 161 2.11 19.51 1.39
N ILE A 162 3.23 19.73 2.08
CA ILE A 162 3.25 20.37 3.40
C ILE A 162 2.62 21.77 3.33
N LYS A 163 3.05 22.61 2.37
CA LYS A 163 2.51 23.96 2.20
C LYS A 163 0.99 23.96 1.99
N GLU A 164 0.47 23.04 1.20
CA GLU A 164 -0.96 22.94 0.93
C GLU A 164 -1.75 22.51 2.18
N VAL A 165 -1.18 21.60 2.99
CA VAL A 165 -1.80 21.20 4.26
C VAL A 165 -1.70 22.30 5.32
N GLU A 166 -0.59 23.05 5.39
CA GLU A 166 -0.48 24.20 6.28
C GLU A 166 -1.51 25.28 5.93
N LYS A 167 -1.69 25.57 4.64
CA LYS A 167 -2.75 26.47 4.17
C LYS A 167 -4.12 25.95 4.59
N LEU A 168 -4.39 24.66 4.38
CA LEU A 168 -5.63 24.02 4.81
C LEU A 168 -5.88 24.19 6.31
N LEU A 169 -4.85 24.02 7.16
CA LEU A 169 -4.98 24.12 8.61
C LEU A 169 -5.15 25.56 9.11
N ASN A 170 -4.58 26.54 8.40
CA ASN A 170 -4.66 27.96 8.74
C ASN A 170 -5.95 28.64 8.24
N GLU A 171 -6.64 28.07 7.27
CA GLU A 171 -7.97 28.53 6.85
C GLU A 171 -8.98 28.24 7.96
N ASN A 172 -9.40 29.26 8.72
CA ASN A 172 -10.54 29.14 9.65
C ASN A 172 -11.81 28.75 8.86
N PRO A 173 -12.69 27.88 9.39
CA PRO A 173 -14.01 27.73 8.82
C PRO A 173 -14.70 29.10 8.89
N ALA A 174 -15.09 29.61 7.72
CA ALA A 174 -15.94 30.79 7.60
C ALA A 174 -17.32 30.53 8.23
#